data_AF-A0A948WD93-F1
#
_entry.id   AF-A0A948WD93-F1
#
_cell.length_a   1.000
_cell.length_b   1.000
_cell.length_c   1.000
_cell.angle_alpha   90.00
_cell.angle_beta   90.00
_cell.angle_gamma   90.00
#
_symmetry.space_group_name_H-M   'P 1'
#
loop_
_entity.id
_entity.type
_entity.pdbx_description
1 polymer ?
#
loop_
_entity_poly.entity_id
_entity_poly.type
_entity_poly.pdbx_seq_one_letter_code
_entity_poly.pdbx_strand_id
1 'polypeptide(L)'
;MRIGPNDSIWVVVDAGPESEQDDILFQTTLRGLDLQFKGGLTMDRNPTLFTDRKEAEIEAYGRLTAQAIANAGIGAKLEEVRYIEILDGDGKLLFEAGCLKQSYS
;
A
#
# COMPACT_ATOMS: atom_id res chain seq x y z
N MET A 1 3.74 -20.38 -4.25
CA MET A 1 2.30 -20.10 -4.06
C MET A 1 1.59 -20.29 -5.39
N ARG A 2 0.44 -20.97 -5.45
CA ARG A 2 -0.32 -21.18 -6.70
C ARG A 2 -1.72 -20.62 -6.49
N ILE A 3 -2.04 -19.50 -7.14
CA ILE A 3 -3.34 -18.81 -7.04
C ILE A 3 -4.12 -19.11 -8.33
N GLY A 4 -5.32 -19.68 -8.20
CA GLY A 4 -6.26 -19.88 -9.28
C GLY A 4 -6.97 -18.57 -9.69
N PRO A 5 -7.53 -18.50 -10.91
CA PRO A 5 -8.15 -17.28 -11.43
C PRO A 5 -9.36 -16.77 -10.64
N ASN A 6 -9.98 -17.66 -9.85
CA ASN A 6 -11.15 -17.37 -9.02
C ASN A 6 -10.83 -17.38 -7.52
N ASP A 7 -9.57 -17.64 -7.15
CA ASP A 7 -9.17 -17.60 -5.76
C ASP A 7 -9.20 -16.14 -5.29
N SER A 8 -9.65 -15.96 -4.06
CA SER A 8 -9.73 -14.64 -3.48
C SER A 8 -8.34 -14.15 -3.06
N ILE A 9 -8.08 -12.89 -3.36
CA ILE A 9 -6.86 -12.16 -3.02
C ILE A 9 -7.23 -10.81 -2.45
N TRP A 10 -6.34 -10.26 -1.64
CA TRP A 10 -6.39 -8.88 -1.17
C TRP A 10 -5.42 -8.05 -1.99
N VAL A 11 -5.85 -6.85 -2.36
CA VAL A 11 -5.06 -5.91 -3.15
C VAL A 11 -4.91 -4.64 -2.33
N VAL A 12 -3.67 -4.18 -2.21
CA VAL A 12 -3.35 -2.89 -1.61
C VAL A 12 -2.75 -2.00 -2.69
N VAL A 13 -3.25 -0.78 -2.81
CA VAL A 13 -2.71 0.26 -3.70
C VAL A 13 -2.18 1.45 -2.91
N ASP A 14 -1.43 2.32 -3.58
CA ASP A 14 -0.95 3.55 -2.95
C ASP A 14 -2.11 4.48 -2.59
N ALA A 15 -1.99 5.04 -1.38
CA ALA A 15 -2.88 6.04 -0.84
C ALA A 15 -2.67 7.39 -1.52
N GLY A 16 -3.78 8.07 -1.81
CA GLY A 16 -3.78 9.50 -2.09
C GLY A 16 -3.93 10.32 -0.80
N PRO A 17 -3.83 11.67 -0.88
CA PRO A 17 -3.83 12.52 0.30
C PRO A 17 -5.05 12.41 1.22
N GLU A 18 -6.21 12.05 0.66
CA GLU A 18 -7.48 11.92 1.37
C GLU A 18 -7.96 10.46 1.44
N SER A 19 -7.11 9.50 1.05
CA SER A 19 -7.51 8.09 1.04
C SER A 19 -7.74 7.56 2.46
N GLU A 20 -8.78 6.77 2.60
CA GLU A 20 -9.03 5.91 3.75
C GLU A 20 -8.62 4.47 3.43
N GLN A 21 -8.67 3.59 4.43
CA GLN A 21 -8.27 2.18 4.26
C GLN A 21 -9.10 1.46 3.20
N ASP A 22 -10.41 1.71 3.17
CA ASP A 22 -11.32 1.06 2.22
C ASP A 22 -11.11 1.55 0.77
N ASP A 23 -10.44 2.70 0.56
CA ASP A 23 -10.08 3.19 -0.77
C ASP A 23 -8.89 2.44 -1.37
N ILE A 24 -8.02 1.90 -0.50
CA ILE A 24 -6.75 1.33 -0.92
C ILE A 24 -6.64 -0.17 -0.71
N LEU A 25 -7.47 -0.76 0.16
CA LEU A 25 -7.50 -2.17 0.48
C LEU A 25 -8.83 -2.78 0.05
N PHE A 26 -8.77 -3.70 -0.91
CA PHE A 26 -9.98 -4.39 -1.36
C PHE A 26 -9.72 -5.86 -1.67
N GLN A 27 -10.77 -6.67 -1.52
CA GLN A 27 -10.75 -8.09 -1.86
C GLN A 27 -11.26 -8.28 -3.29
N THR A 28 -10.58 -9.13 -4.05
CA THR A 28 -11.01 -9.48 -5.41
C THR A 28 -10.52 -10.88 -5.81
N THR A 29 -10.65 -11.22 -7.08
CA THR A 29 -10.03 -12.40 -7.72
C THR A 29 -9.05 -11.92 -8.80
N LEU A 30 -8.22 -12.78 -9.37
CA LEU A 30 -7.36 -12.39 -10.50
C LEU A 30 -8.18 -11.86 -11.69
N ARG A 31 -9.36 -12.45 -11.96
CA ARG A 31 -10.28 -11.93 -12.98
C ARG A 31 -10.84 -10.55 -12.60
N GLY A 32 -11.19 -10.36 -11.33
CA GLY A 32 -11.66 -9.07 -10.84
C GLY A 32 -10.56 -8.00 -10.90
N LEU A 33 -9.31 -8.36 -10.62
CA LEU A 33 -8.15 -7.47 -10.75
C LEU A 33 -7.92 -7.05 -12.21
N ASP A 34 -8.02 -7.97 -13.17
CA ASP A 34 -7.97 -7.63 -14.61
C ASP A 34 -9.06 -6.62 -15.00
N LEU A 35 -10.27 -6.74 -14.42
CA LEU A 35 -11.33 -5.75 -14.62
C LEU A 35 -10.99 -4.39 -13.97
N GLN A 36 -10.34 -4.37 -12.80
CA GLN A 36 -9.89 -3.13 -12.18
C GLN A 36 -8.86 -2.41 -13.06
N PHE A 37 -7.89 -3.14 -13.64
CA PHE A 37 -6.94 -2.55 -14.59
C PHE A 37 -7.63 -1.95 -15.83
N LYS A 38 -8.63 -2.66 -16.38
CA LYS A 38 -9.47 -2.12 -17.48
C LYS A 38 -10.32 -0.92 -17.04
N GLY A 39 -10.67 -0.86 -15.77
CA GLY A 39 -11.47 0.21 -15.15
C GLY A 39 -10.67 1.44 -14.74
N GLY A 40 -9.33 1.43 -14.90
CA GLY A 40 -8.48 2.58 -14.61
C GLY A 40 -7.49 2.40 -13.45
N LEU A 41 -7.43 1.21 -12.82
CA LEU A 41 -6.28 0.88 -11.99
C LEU A 41 -5.04 0.81 -12.88
N THR A 42 -3.95 1.38 -12.42
CA THR A 42 -2.70 1.50 -13.18
C THR A 42 -1.52 1.06 -12.30
N MET A 43 -0.42 0.63 -12.93
CA MET A 43 0.75 0.09 -12.20
C MET A 43 1.48 1.14 -11.34
N ASP A 44 1.33 2.43 -11.66
CA ASP A 44 1.80 3.56 -10.86
C ASP A 44 1.08 3.70 -9.51
N ARG A 45 -0.10 3.08 -9.34
CA ARG A 45 -0.76 2.91 -8.04
C ARG A 45 -0.13 1.78 -7.21
N ASN A 46 0.96 1.18 -7.67
CA ASN A 46 1.74 0.15 -7.01
C ASN A 46 0.89 -0.97 -6.37
N PRO A 47 0.01 -1.66 -7.15
CA PRO A 47 -0.84 -2.71 -6.60
C PRO A 47 0.00 -3.89 -6.07
N THR A 48 -0.18 -4.22 -4.79
CA THR A 48 0.45 -5.38 -4.13
C THR A 48 -0.60 -6.40 -3.74
N LEU A 49 -0.31 -7.68 -3.98
CA LEU A 49 -1.26 -8.78 -3.81
C LEU A 49 -0.93 -9.61 -2.58
N PHE A 50 -1.93 -9.92 -1.78
CA PHE A 50 -1.83 -10.73 -0.57
C PHE A 50 -2.86 -11.85 -0.57
N THR A 51 -2.50 -12.98 0.05
CA THR A 51 -3.44 -14.09 0.31
C THR A 51 -4.00 -14.06 1.73
N ASP A 52 -3.30 -13.39 2.65
CA ASP A 52 -3.75 -13.19 4.02
C ASP A 52 -4.29 -11.77 4.21
N ARG A 53 -5.43 -11.65 4.88
CA ARG A 53 -6.09 -10.37 5.12
C ARG A 53 -5.28 -9.48 6.06
N LYS A 54 -4.68 -10.07 7.10
CA LYS A 54 -3.97 -9.32 8.13
C LYS A 54 -2.68 -8.72 7.57
N GLU A 55 -1.97 -9.45 6.72
CA GLU A 55 -0.82 -8.90 5.97
C GLU A 55 -1.23 -7.71 5.10
N ALA A 56 -2.35 -7.81 4.39
CA ALA A 56 -2.87 -6.72 3.57
C ALA A 56 -3.30 -5.49 4.40
N GLU A 57 -3.92 -5.71 5.57
CA GLU A 57 -4.29 -4.64 6.50
C GLU A 57 -3.06 -3.91 7.06
N ILE A 58 -1.99 -4.63 7.38
CA ILE A 58 -0.72 -4.06 7.84
C ILE A 58 -0.08 -3.20 6.74
N GLU A 59 -0.04 -3.72 5.50
CA GLU A 59 0.46 -2.97 4.34
C GLU A 59 -0.35 -1.68 4.11
N ALA A 60 -1.68 -1.78 4.09
CA ALA A 60 -2.56 -0.65 3.88
C ALA A 60 -2.37 0.44 4.95
N TYR A 61 -2.32 0.03 6.22
CA TYR A 61 -2.01 0.92 7.33
C TYR A 61 -0.65 1.61 7.15
N GLY A 62 0.37 0.87 6.72
CA GLY A 62 1.70 1.40 6.44
C GLY A 62 1.69 2.47 5.35
N ARG A 63 0.99 2.25 4.24
CA ARG A 63 0.87 3.24 3.14
C ARG A 63 0.11 4.49 3.56
N LEU A 64 -0.99 4.34 4.32
CA LEU A 64 -1.72 5.48 4.86
C LEU A 64 -0.86 6.30 5.82
N THR A 65 -0.10 5.62 6.68
CA THR A 65 0.83 6.28 7.62
C THR A 65 1.91 7.05 6.86
N ALA A 66 2.50 6.44 5.83
CA ALA A 66 3.49 7.08 4.97
C ALA A 66 2.92 8.34 4.30
N GLN A 67 1.71 8.25 3.76
CA GLN A 67 1.03 9.37 3.12
C GLN A 67 0.68 10.49 4.12
N ALA A 68 0.20 10.13 5.32
CA ALA A 68 -0.10 11.09 6.38
C ALA A 68 1.16 11.85 6.85
N ILE A 69 2.29 11.16 6.99
CA ILE A 69 3.59 11.78 7.32
C ILE A 69 4.03 12.74 6.19
N ALA A 70 3.93 12.31 4.93
CA ALA A 70 4.25 13.13 3.78
C ALA A 70 3.38 14.41 3.73
N ASN A 71 2.07 14.28 3.98
CA ASN A 71 1.11 15.39 4.00
C ASN A 71 1.33 16.37 5.16
N ALA A 72 1.67 15.86 6.35
CA ALA A 72 1.88 16.69 7.53
C ALA A 72 3.11 17.61 7.41
N GLY A 73 3.95 17.39 6.38
CA GLY A 73 5.17 18.16 6.18
C GLY A 73 6.06 18.13 7.42
N ILE A 74 6.00 17.03 8.20
CA ILE A 74 6.86 16.82 9.37
C ILE A 74 8.28 16.73 8.82
N GLY A 75 8.89 17.92 8.76
CA GLY A 75 10.19 18.21 8.23
C GLY A 75 11.26 17.71 9.18
N ALA A 76 11.43 16.40 9.24
CA ALA A 76 12.79 15.97 9.31
C ALA A 76 13.43 16.44 8.00
N LYS A 77 14.49 17.25 8.09
CA LYS A 77 15.52 17.31 7.05
C LYS A 77 16.17 15.91 6.97
N LEU A 78 15.40 14.90 6.57
CA LEU A 78 15.86 13.60 6.14
C LEU A 78 16.10 13.81 4.66
N GLU A 79 17.34 14.04 4.27
CA GLU A 79 17.67 14.29 2.86
C GLU A 79 17.14 13.19 1.94
N GLU A 80 16.91 11.98 2.46
CA GLU A 80 16.12 10.95 1.80
C GLU A 80 15.42 10.10 2.86
N VAL A 81 14.11 10.29 3.09
CA VAL A 81 13.30 9.20 3.67
C VAL A 81 13.28 8.10 2.62
N ARG A 82 14.19 7.14 2.74
CA ARG A 82 14.30 6.02 1.78
C ARG A 82 13.24 4.96 2.05
N TYR A 83 12.89 4.77 3.33
CA TYR A 83 11.89 3.79 3.76
C TYR A 83 11.30 4.15 5.13
N ILE A 84 10.12 3.62 5.42
CA ILE A 84 9.43 3.66 6.72
C ILE A 84 9.39 2.24 7.27
N GLU A 85 9.78 2.06 8.52
CA GLU A 85 9.58 0.82 9.28
C GLU A 85 8.49 1.01 10.34
N ILE A 86 7.58 0.04 10.42
CA ILE A 86 6.65 -0.09 11.56
C ILE A 86 7.09 -1.32 12.35
N LEU A 87 7.32 -1.15 13.65
CA LEU A 87 7.70 -2.22 14.56
C LEU A 87 6.54 -2.57 15.50
N ASP A 88 6.51 -3.80 16.02
CA ASP A 88 5.65 -4.17 17.15
C ASP A 88 6.20 -3.67 18.49
N GLY A 89 5.49 -3.94 19.59
CA GLY A 89 5.90 -3.54 20.94
C GLY A 89 7.19 -4.19 21.44
N ASP A 90 7.64 -5.27 20.80
CA ASP A 90 8.88 -5.99 21.09
C ASP A 90 10.03 -5.57 20.13
N GLY A 91 9.78 -4.61 19.23
CA GLY A 91 10.75 -4.11 18.26
C GLY A 91 10.88 -4.97 16.99
N LYS A 92 9.98 -5.92 16.74
CA LYS A 92 9.97 -6.73 15.53
C LYS A 92 9.35 -5.96 14.37
N LEU A 93 9.99 -6.00 13.19
CA LEU A 93 9.48 -5.40 11.96
C LEU A 93 8.12 -5.99 11.55
N LEU A 94 7.12 -5.12 11.44
CA LEU A 94 5.77 -5.40 10.94
C LEU A 94 5.57 -4.94 9.50
N PHE A 95 6.21 -3.84 9.09
CA PHE A 95 6.06 -3.28 7.75
C PHE A 95 7.29 -2.44 7.39
N GLU A 96 7.70 -2.52 6.12
CA GLU A 96 8.70 -1.65 5.52
C GLU A 96 8.19 -1.17 4.15
N ALA A 97 8.22 0.13 3.88
CA ALA A 97 7.95 0.65 2.52
C ALA A 97 8.84 1.81 2.14
N GLY A 98 9.23 1.84 0.86
CA GLY A 98 10.01 2.93 0.30
C GLY A 98 9.17 4.19 0.08
N CYS A 99 9.67 5.35 0.50
CA CYS A 99 9.02 6.64 0.19
C CYS A 99 9.58 7.18 -1.14
N LEU A 100 8.89 6.91 -2.25
CA LEU A 100 9.23 7.55 -3.53
C LEU A 100 8.75 9.01 -3.51
N LYS A 101 9.66 9.96 -3.76
CA LYS A 101 9.32 11.36 -4.03
C LYS A 101 8.46 11.42 -5.29
N GLN A 102 7.16 11.67 -5.17
CA GLN A 102 6.38 12.18 -6.30
C GLN A 102 6.89 13.60 -6.61
N SER A 103 7.72 13.71 -7.64
CA SER A 103 8.15 14.98 -8.18
C SER A 103 7.02 15.50 -9.05
N TYR A 104 6.23 16.43 -8.54
CA TYR A 104 5.31 17.20 -9.37
C TYR A 104 6.15 18.15 -10.24
N SER A 105 6.25 17.85 -11.54
CA SER A 105 6.83 18.72 -12.58
C SER A 105 5.79 19.66 -13.16
#